data_AF-A0A4P5QW99-F1
#
_entry.id   AF-A0A4P5QW99-F1
#
_cell.length_a   1.000
_cell.length_b   1.000
_cell.length_c   1.000
_cell.angle_alpha   90.00
_cell.angle_beta   90.00
_cell.angle_gamma   90.00
#
_symmetry.space_group_name_H-M   'P 1'
#
loop_
_entity.id
_entity.type
_entity.pdbx_description
1 polymer ?
#
loop_
_entity_poly.entity_id
_entity_poly.type
_entity_poly.pdbx_seq_one_letter_code
_entity_poly.pdbx_strand_id
1 'polypeptide(L)'
;MKTSTNLISRFRIARMIGLVACVAWPLILMLLIMTEKVVPGNFIPEGLVKEFSYTLTGLTLAGTFFVNYRSGKVLSRFKDQPNEKKPHIVFRESLLYILVIQMTTWYGLMYWLIAGWSASRHVGTFIMLTPICFFLFIPRLSQWESD
;
A
#
# COMPACT_ATOMS: atom_id res chain seq x y z
N MET A 1 3.96 31.07 8.52
CA MET A 1 3.36 30.27 9.62
C MET A 1 2.13 29.46 9.18
N LYS A 2 1.09 30.05 8.57
CA LYS A 2 -0.12 29.30 8.10
C LYS A 2 0.17 28.11 7.16
N THR A 3 1.19 28.23 6.30
CA THR A 3 1.49 27.23 5.27
C THR A 3 2.13 25.95 5.83
N SER A 4 2.98 26.03 6.85
CA SER A 4 3.58 24.84 7.48
C SER A 4 2.54 24.06 8.30
N THR A 5 1.65 24.77 9.01
CA THR A 5 0.53 24.15 9.73
C THR A 5 -0.41 23.39 8.78
N ASN A 6 -0.67 23.92 7.58
CA ASN A 6 -1.48 23.25 6.56
C ASN A 6 -0.78 22.00 6.00
N LEU A 7 0.53 22.07 5.75
CA LEU A 7 1.33 20.92 5.31
C LEU A 7 1.28 19.77 6.31
N ILE A 8 1.55 20.04 7.59
CA ILE A 8 1.52 19.03 8.65
C ILE A 8 0.12 18.41 8.78
N SER A 9 -0.92 19.24 8.74
CA SER A 9 -2.31 18.77 8.79
C SER A 9 -2.63 17.82 7.63
N ARG A 10 -2.32 18.22 6.39
CA ARG A 10 -2.53 17.40 5.19
C ARG A 10 -1.74 16.08 5.23
N PHE A 11 -0.49 16.14 5.68
CA PHE A 11 0.32 14.94 5.90
C PHE A 11 -0.34 14.00 6.91
N ARG A 12 -0.77 14.51 8.07
CA ARG A 12 -1.39 13.69 9.13
C ARG A 12 -2.68 13.03 8.64
N ILE A 13 -3.52 13.76 7.90
CA ILE A 13 -4.75 13.21 7.31
C ILE A 13 -4.40 12.06 6.35
N ALA A 14 -3.48 12.28 5.41
CA ALA A 14 -3.06 11.23 4.49
C ALA A 14 -2.46 10.02 5.23
N ARG A 15 -1.64 10.27 6.26
CA ARG A 15 -1.04 9.22 7.08
C ARG A 15 -2.10 8.41 7.84
N MET A 16 -3.12 9.06 8.39
CA MET A 16 -4.26 8.39 9.04
C MET A 16 -5.04 7.53 8.05
N ILE A 17 -5.33 8.05 6.86
CA ILE A 17 -5.96 7.26 5.78
C ILE A 17 -5.12 6.03 5.47
N GLY A 18 -3.80 6.21 5.34
CA GLY A 18 -2.86 5.11 5.09
C GLY A 18 -2.79 4.09 6.22
N LEU A 19 -2.84 4.51 7.49
CA LEU A 19 -2.91 3.60 8.63
C LEU A 19 -4.19 2.77 8.61
N VAL A 20 -5.34 3.39 8.32
CA VAL A 20 -6.61 2.67 8.22
C VAL A 20 -6.58 1.70 7.03
N ALA A 21 -6.21 2.20 5.85
CA ALA A 21 -6.26 1.42 4.62
C ALA A 21 -5.20 0.32 4.55
N CYS A 22 -3.94 0.62 4.88
CA CYS A 22 -2.80 -0.28 4.69
C CYS A 22 -2.37 -1.03 5.95
N VAL A 23 -2.91 -0.71 7.13
CA VAL A 23 -2.56 -1.41 8.38
C VAL A 23 -3.79 -2.02 9.05
N ALA A 24 -4.76 -1.20 9.46
CA ALA A 24 -5.94 -1.69 10.17
C ALA A 24 -6.75 -2.66 9.31
N TRP A 25 -7.04 -2.30 8.05
CA TRP A 25 -7.84 -3.13 7.17
C TRP A 25 -7.18 -4.48 6.82
N PRO A 26 -5.89 -4.56 6.41
CA PRO A 26 -5.22 -5.83 6.19
C PRO A 26 -5.17 -6.72 7.42
N LEU A 27 -4.95 -6.15 8.61
CA LEU A 27 -4.96 -6.91 9.86
C LEU A 27 -6.35 -7.47 10.19
N ILE A 28 -7.41 -6.68 9.99
CA ILE A 28 -8.80 -7.16 10.13
C ILE A 28 -9.06 -8.29 9.15
N LEU A 29 -8.67 -8.14 7.88
CA LEU A 29 -8.82 -9.19 6.87
C LEU A 29 -8.08 -10.47 7.25
N MET A 30 -6.82 -10.34 7.71
CA MET A 30 -6.03 -11.48 8.17
C MET A 30 -6.73 -12.21 9.33
N LEU A 31 -7.30 -11.48 10.29
CA LEU A 31 -8.03 -12.08 11.41
C LEU A 31 -9.33 -12.77 10.97
N LEU A 32 -10.07 -12.18 10.03
CA LEU A 32 -11.27 -12.79 9.45
C LEU A 32 -10.95 -14.09 8.70
N ILE A 33 -9.83 -14.08 7.97
CA ILE A 33 -9.24 -15.22 7.28
C ILE A 33 -8.85 -16.34 8.25
N MET A 34 -8.15 -15.99 9.34
CA MET A 34 -7.70 -16.96 10.35
C MET A 34 -8.84 -17.54 11.18
N THR A 35 -9.96 -16.82 11.31
CA THR A 35 -11.15 -17.27 12.04
C THR A 35 -12.14 -18.02 11.15
N GLU A 36 -11.76 -18.36 9.92
CA GLU A 36 -12.56 -19.07 8.92
C GLU A 36 -13.92 -18.42 8.61
N LYS A 37 -14.07 -17.13 8.93
CA LYS A 37 -15.29 -16.36 8.66
C LYS A 37 -15.43 -15.97 7.19
N VAL A 38 -14.37 -16.16 6.39
CA VAL A 38 -14.33 -15.86 4.97
C VAL A 38 -14.10 -17.16 4.20
N VAL A 39 -15.12 -17.57 3.44
CA VAL A 39 -15.07 -18.81 2.66
C VAL A 39 -14.25 -18.59 1.38
N PRO A 40 -13.21 -19.39 1.11
CA PRO A 40 -12.49 -19.34 -0.15
C PRO A 40 -13.33 -19.79 -1.35
N GLY A 41 -12.88 -19.39 -2.54
CA GLY A 41 -13.34 -20.06 -3.76
C GLY A 41 -12.64 -21.42 -3.96
N ASN A 42 -13.17 -22.23 -4.87
CA ASN A 42 -12.62 -23.53 -5.25
C ASN A 42 -12.48 -23.61 -6.78
N PHE A 43 -11.70 -22.70 -7.35
CA PHE A 43 -11.63 -22.58 -8.79
C PHE A 43 -10.18 -22.68 -9.27
N ILE A 44 -9.91 -23.75 -10.02
CA ILE A 44 -8.82 -23.95 -11.00
C ILE A 44 -7.75 -24.99 -10.57
N PRO A 45 -7.22 -25.80 -11.52
CA PRO A 45 -6.07 -26.68 -11.32
C PRO A 45 -4.80 -25.96 -10.82
N GLU A 46 -4.02 -26.66 -9.99
CA GLU A 46 -2.86 -26.13 -9.23
C GLU A 46 -1.79 -25.41 -10.10
N GLY A 47 -1.58 -25.83 -11.34
CA GLY A 47 -0.59 -25.24 -12.24
C GLY A 47 -0.87 -23.76 -12.57
N LEU A 48 -2.12 -23.44 -12.92
CA LEU A 48 -2.54 -22.07 -13.23
C LEU A 48 -2.54 -21.17 -11.99
N VAL A 49 -2.84 -21.75 -10.82
CA VAL A 49 -2.76 -21.07 -9.52
C VAL A 49 -1.33 -20.60 -9.24
N LYS A 50 -0.32 -21.39 -9.59
CA LYS A 50 1.09 -21.04 -9.40
C LYS A 50 1.53 -19.89 -10.32
N GLU A 51 1.22 -19.96 -11.61
CA GLU A 51 1.55 -18.88 -12.57
C GLU A 51 0.88 -17.55 -12.22
N PHE A 52 -0.37 -17.61 -11.76
CA PHE A 52 -1.08 -16.43 -11.30
C PHE A 52 -0.40 -15.80 -10.07
N SER A 53 0.09 -16.61 -9.12
CA SER A 53 0.82 -16.10 -7.95
C SER A 53 2.11 -15.36 -8.31
N TYR A 54 2.84 -15.80 -9.35
CA TYR A 54 4.03 -15.10 -9.83
C TYR A 54 3.69 -13.76 -10.47
N THR A 55 2.60 -13.71 -11.23
CA THR A 55 2.10 -12.46 -11.81
C THR A 55 1.76 -11.45 -10.72
N LEU A 56 1.03 -11.86 -9.68
CA LEU A 56 0.68 -11.00 -8.55
C LEU A 56 1.91 -10.53 -7.77
N THR A 57 2.89 -11.42 -7.57
CA THR A 57 4.16 -11.07 -6.94
C THR A 57 4.91 -10.01 -7.75
N GLY A 58 4.98 -10.19 -9.08
CA GLY A 58 5.58 -9.22 -9.99
C GLY A 58 4.88 -7.86 -9.95
N LEU A 59 3.56 -7.83 -9.88
CA LEU A 59 2.78 -6.59 -9.73
C LEU A 59 3.05 -5.88 -8.41
N THR A 60 3.14 -6.62 -7.30
CA THR A 60 3.52 -6.07 -6.00
C THR A 60 4.92 -5.45 -6.03
N LEU A 61 5.90 -6.15 -6.60
CA LEU A 61 7.26 -5.64 -6.76
C LEU A 61 7.31 -4.40 -7.66
N ALA A 62 6.62 -4.43 -8.80
CA ALA A 62 6.50 -3.28 -9.70
C ALA A 62 5.85 -2.07 -9.00
N GLY A 63 4.82 -2.29 -8.19
CA GLY A 63 4.16 -1.25 -7.40
C GLY A 63 5.10 -0.62 -6.36
N THR A 64 5.83 -1.43 -5.60
CA THR A 64 6.81 -0.92 -4.62
C THR A 64 7.97 -0.18 -5.29
N PHE A 65 8.49 -0.69 -6.41
CA PHE A 65 9.50 -0.01 -7.21
C PHE A 65 8.99 1.34 -7.73
N PHE A 66 7.78 1.38 -8.26
CA PHE A 66 7.15 2.61 -8.72
C PHE A 66 7.01 3.64 -7.60
N VAL A 67 6.54 3.23 -6.41
CA VAL A 67 6.42 4.13 -5.25
C VAL A 67 7.79 4.68 -4.85
N ASN A 68 8.81 3.83 -4.77
CA ASN A 68 10.16 4.26 -4.38
C ASN A 68 10.80 5.21 -5.40
N TYR A 69 10.74 4.86 -6.70
CA TYR A 69 11.27 5.71 -7.77
C TYR A 69 10.55 7.06 -7.83
N ARG A 70 9.22 7.03 -7.76
CA ARG A 70 8.41 8.25 -7.84
C ARG A 70 8.58 9.11 -6.61
N SER A 71 8.61 8.55 -5.40
CA SER A 71 8.80 9.30 -4.17
C SER A 71 10.15 10.01 -4.17
N GLY A 72 11.24 9.34 -4.56
CA GLY A 72 12.55 9.97 -4.73
C GLY A 72 12.52 11.15 -5.70
N LYS A 73 11.89 10.97 -6.87
CA LYS A 73 11.75 12.05 -7.86
C LYS A 73 10.90 13.21 -7.35
N VAL A 74 9.78 12.94 -6.69
CA VAL A 74 8.89 13.99 -6.14
C VAL A 74 9.58 14.75 -5.03
N LEU A 75 10.22 14.05 -4.08
CA LEU A 75 10.94 14.66 -2.97
C LEU A 75 12.08 15.56 -3.47
N SER A 76 12.84 15.12 -4.48
CA SER A 76 13.93 15.93 -5.06
C SER A 76 13.44 17.27 -5.61
N ARG A 77 12.24 17.29 -6.22
CA ARG A 77 11.64 18.50 -6.83
C ARG A 77 10.72 19.26 -5.89
N PHE A 78 10.49 18.74 -4.69
CA PHE A 78 9.52 19.29 -3.74
C PHE A 78 9.96 20.65 -3.22
N LYS A 79 11.27 20.84 -3.05
CA LYS A 79 11.90 22.07 -2.56
C LYS A 79 11.60 23.27 -3.46
N ASP A 80 11.69 23.04 -4.77
CA ASP A 80 11.47 24.06 -5.82
C ASP A 80 9.99 24.41 -6.02
N GLN A 81 9.07 23.71 -5.36
CA GLN A 81 7.64 23.98 -5.52
C GLN A 81 7.23 25.24 -4.74
N PRO A 82 6.26 26.02 -5.26
CA PRO A 82 5.65 27.10 -4.50
C PRO A 82 5.07 26.60 -3.17
N ASN A 83 5.32 27.32 -2.08
CA ASN A 83 4.89 26.93 -0.73
C ASN A 83 3.37 26.68 -0.63
N GLU A 84 2.57 27.38 -1.44
CA GLU A 84 1.11 27.20 -1.50
C GLU A 84 0.69 25.83 -2.05
N LYS A 85 1.49 25.25 -2.97
CA LYS A 85 1.20 23.96 -3.61
C LYS A 85 1.70 22.77 -2.79
N LYS A 86 2.70 22.97 -1.93
CA LYS A 86 3.35 21.91 -1.14
C LYS A 86 2.34 21.03 -0.35
N PRO A 87 1.37 21.57 0.42
CA PRO A 87 0.41 20.73 1.16
C PRO A 87 -0.44 19.83 0.26
N HIS A 88 -0.83 20.32 -0.93
CA HIS A 88 -1.63 19.54 -1.88
C HIS A 88 -0.80 18.42 -2.52
N ILE A 89 0.47 18.68 -2.84
CA ILE A 89 1.40 17.68 -3.37
C ILE A 89 1.61 16.56 -2.35
N VAL A 90 1.90 16.90 -1.09
CA VAL A 90 2.08 15.91 -0.01
C VAL A 90 0.85 15.03 0.11
N PHE A 91 -0.34 15.63 0.16
CA PHE A 91 -1.59 14.89 0.27
C PHE A 91 -1.81 13.96 -0.93
N ARG A 92 -1.73 14.50 -2.14
CA ARG A 92 -1.99 13.77 -3.39
C ARG A 92 -1.03 12.61 -3.58
N GLU A 93 0.26 12.85 -3.43
CA GLU A 93 1.29 11.83 -3.64
C GLU A 93 1.23 10.76 -2.54
N SER A 94 0.98 11.16 -1.28
CA SER A 94 0.75 10.17 -0.20
C SER A 94 -0.43 9.26 -0.49
N LEU A 95 -1.58 9.81 -0.94
CA LEU A 95 -2.74 8.99 -1.31
C LEU A 95 -2.46 8.07 -2.48
N LEU A 96 -1.71 8.54 -3.48
CA LEU A 96 -1.32 7.72 -4.62
C LEU A 96 -0.42 6.55 -4.18
N TYR A 97 0.54 6.78 -3.29
CA TYR A 97 1.39 5.71 -2.76
C TYR A 97 0.59 4.72 -1.90
N ILE A 98 -0.31 5.22 -1.04
CA ILE A 98 -1.22 4.39 -0.24
C ILE A 98 -2.04 3.48 -1.16
N LEU A 99 -2.63 4.03 -2.23
CA LEU A 99 -3.43 3.27 -3.17
C LEU A 99 -2.61 2.16 -3.84
N VAL A 100 -1.41 2.48 -4.34
CA VAL A 100 -0.53 1.49 -4.99
C VAL A 100 -0.12 0.39 -4.02
N ILE A 101 0.31 0.74 -2.80
CA ILE A 101 0.67 -0.25 -1.79
C ILE A 101 -0.53 -1.12 -1.40
N GLN A 102 -1.71 -0.53 -1.27
CA GLN A 102 -2.94 -1.23 -0.92
C GLN A 102 -3.36 -2.29 -1.93
N MET A 103 -2.99 -2.13 -3.21
CA MET A 103 -3.24 -3.16 -4.22
C MET A 103 -2.66 -4.52 -3.84
N THR A 104 -1.60 -4.55 -3.04
CA THR A 104 -1.01 -5.80 -2.53
C THR A 104 -2.00 -6.63 -1.70
N THR A 105 -2.80 -5.98 -0.85
CA THR A 105 -3.89 -6.64 -0.10
C THR A 105 -4.94 -7.21 -1.05
N TRP A 106 -5.31 -6.42 -2.06
CA TRP A 106 -6.29 -6.85 -3.07
C TRP A 106 -5.80 -8.04 -3.89
N TYR A 107 -4.53 -8.08 -4.26
CA TYR A 107 -3.92 -9.22 -4.93
C TYR A 107 -3.99 -10.48 -4.05
N GLY A 108 -3.71 -10.36 -2.76
CA GLY A 108 -3.90 -11.46 -1.81
C GLY A 108 -5.34 -11.97 -1.79
N LEU A 109 -6.34 -11.09 -1.74
CA LEU A 109 -7.76 -11.48 -1.77
C LEU A 109 -8.18 -12.10 -3.10
N MET A 110 -7.73 -11.54 -4.24
CA MET A 110 -7.98 -12.13 -5.55
C MET A 110 -7.39 -13.53 -5.65
N TYR A 111 -6.18 -13.73 -5.10
CA TYR A 111 -5.54 -15.04 -5.05
C TYR A 111 -6.33 -16.01 -4.18
N TRP A 112 -6.82 -15.56 -3.02
CA TRP A 112 -7.67 -16.36 -2.13
C TRP A 112 -8.95 -16.83 -2.82
N LEU A 113 -9.63 -15.93 -3.55
CA LEU A 113 -10.89 -16.25 -4.25
C LEU A 113 -10.70 -17.29 -5.35
N ILE A 114 -9.50 -17.39 -5.92
CA ILE A 114 -9.18 -18.34 -6.98
C ILE A 114 -8.69 -19.66 -6.37
N ALA A 115 -7.57 -19.59 -5.66
CA ALA A 115 -6.80 -20.75 -5.21
C ALA A 115 -7.37 -21.46 -3.98
N GLY A 116 -8.16 -20.75 -3.18
CA GLY A 116 -8.81 -21.28 -2.00
C GLY A 116 -7.88 -21.60 -0.82
N TRP A 117 -8.29 -22.56 0.04
CA TRP A 117 -7.59 -22.88 1.29
C TRP A 117 -6.14 -23.34 1.11
N SER A 118 -5.83 -23.99 -0.01
CA SER A 118 -4.48 -24.48 -0.35
C SER A 118 -3.46 -23.34 -0.48
N ALA A 119 -3.92 -22.09 -0.69
CA ALA A 119 -3.11 -20.89 -0.87
C ALA A 119 -3.06 -19.97 0.35
N SER A 120 -3.69 -20.34 1.47
CA SER A 120 -3.84 -19.52 2.67
C SER A 120 -2.53 -18.85 3.14
N ARG A 121 -1.41 -19.59 3.12
CA ARG A 121 -0.08 -19.07 3.49
C ARG A 121 0.42 -17.95 2.56
N HIS A 122 0.21 -18.09 1.26
CA HIS A 122 0.60 -17.07 0.27
C HIS A 122 -0.27 -15.84 0.38
N VAL A 123 -1.58 -16.01 0.57
CA VAL A 123 -2.49 -14.88 0.78
C VAL A 123 -2.10 -14.09 2.02
N GLY A 124 -1.83 -14.77 3.13
CA GLY A 124 -1.34 -14.12 4.35
C GLY A 124 -0.07 -13.31 4.12
N THR A 125 0.82 -13.81 3.25
CA THR A 125 2.04 -13.08 2.86
C THR A 125 1.70 -11.79 2.12
N PHE A 126 0.83 -11.82 1.11
CA PHE A 126 0.40 -10.61 0.39
C PHE A 126 -0.27 -9.60 1.32
N ILE A 127 -1.18 -10.05 2.19
CA ILE A 127 -1.89 -9.18 3.13
C ILE A 127 -0.92 -8.53 4.12
N MET A 128 0.06 -9.28 4.66
CA MET A 128 1.06 -8.75 5.58
C MET A 128 2.13 -7.90 4.90
N LEU A 129 2.35 -8.04 3.59
CA LEU A 129 3.29 -7.19 2.88
C LEU A 129 2.82 -5.74 2.81
N THR A 130 1.50 -5.51 2.73
CA THR A 130 0.91 -4.16 2.67
C THR A 130 1.33 -3.25 3.83
N PRO A 131 1.16 -3.62 5.12
CA PRO A 131 1.60 -2.77 6.23
C PRO A 131 3.13 -2.58 6.22
N ILE A 132 3.91 -3.62 5.89
CA ILE A 132 5.37 -3.53 5.80
C ILE A 132 5.76 -2.48 4.76
N CYS A 133 5.23 -2.59 3.54
CA CYS A 133 5.49 -1.65 2.47
C CYS A 133 5.02 -0.22 2.80
N PHE A 134 3.91 -0.08 3.51
CA PHE A 134 3.41 1.22 3.97
C PHE A 134 4.40 1.94 4.91
N PHE A 135 5.08 1.21 5.80
CA PHE A 135 6.07 1.80 6.71
C PHE A 135 7.44 2.02 6.05
N LEU A 136 7.80 1.20 5.05
CA LEU A 136 9.09 1.29 4.36
C LEU A 136 9.10 2.35 3.26
N PHE A 137 8.05 2.41 2.44
CA PHE A 137 8.10 3.17 1.17
C PHE A 137 7.35 4.49 1.20
N ILE A 138 6.38 4.68 2.11
CA ILE A 138 5.66 5.95 2.20
C ILE A 138 6.51 6.98 2.92
N PRO A 139 6.80 8.14 2.29
CA PRO A 139 7.68 9.13 2.89
C PRO A 139 7.16 9.66 4.23
N ARG A 140 8.08 9.83 5.16
CA ARG A 140 7.82 10.40 6.50
C ARG A 140 7.78 11.92 6.42
N LEU A 141 7.15 12.55 7.42
CA LEU A 141 7.09 14.02 7.51
C LEU A 141 8.48 14.66 7.40
N SER A 142 9.47 14.08 8.10
CA SER A 142 10.85 14.56 8.07
C SER A 142 11.49 14.57 6.67
N GLN A 143 11.06 13.69 5.76
CA GLN A 143 11.55 13.66 4.39
C GLN A 143 10.88 14.73 3.51
N TRP A 144 9.65 15.13 3.85
CA TRP A 144 8.99 16.27 3.19
C TRP A 144 9.52 17.61 3.70
N GLU A 145 10.01 17.63 4.93
CA GLU A 145 10.56 18.81 5.60
C GLU A 145 12.07 18.96 5.40
N SER A 146 12.79 17.93 4.94
CA SER A 146 14.23 18.01 4.75
C SER A 146 14.61 18.98 3.64
N ASP A 147 15.30 20.06 4.05
CA ASP A 147 15.88 21.14 3.23
C ASP A 147 16.86 20.67 2.15
#